data_AF-A0A1J4J897-F1
#
_entry.id   AF-A0A1J4J897-F1
#
_cell.length_a   1.000
_cell.length_b   1.000
_cell.length_c   1.000
_cell.angle_alpha   90.00
_cell.angle_beta   90.00
_cell.angle_gamma   90.00
#
_symmetry.space_group_name_H-M   'P 1'
#
loop_
_entity.id
_entity.type
_entity.pdbx_description
1 polymer ?
#
loop_
_entity_poly.entity_id
_entity_poly.type
_entity_poly.pdbx_seq_one_letter_code
_entity_poly.pdbx_strand_id
1 'polypeptide(L)'
;MDYGYRGFEMNDDDYYDADRALKIANIFYVIFFFIFGIFSFVVFNNGEKWLGKIVNTKYTEDYMIRLSCVVRTTCPMAVWYLLHAIITICNTDLNGNTFQFKFHTSLLWIHAISYGIITAAFWFIPDAFYSFYLEFSIYASGIYLVMQLIFLIDFFNTLNEKLVNVNKLWIIGVITAVLGVGSLVAFGVSYYIFTFNDCNDHKIFISINMCCCFALFVAAAFIPHGSIFTASLVTVYVAYLTIAGMICLSQCNRLTNGGKPMLWLSIIASLITLTLATYSAFASSNQLDACSFTVNDEESNNYRNDLSDNTNVGKKPKFSLSFFHLLFMFASIYITMIVTHWGKAGEDAAWTIDKGVIARWVNFASSWAIIILYAWSLVAPYIFKNRNFD
;
A
#
# COMPACT_ATOMS: atom_id res chain seq x y z
N MET A 1 29.41 -43.34 -21.31
CA MET A 1 28.91 -42.86 -20.01
C MET A 1 28.17 -41.59 -20.29
N ASP A 2 26.87 -41.71 -20.49
CA ASP A 2 25.99 -40.60 -20.83
C ASP A 2 25.38 -40.11 -19.52
N TYR A 3 25.81 -38.94 -19.04
CA TYR A 3 25.23 -38.32 -17.85
C TYR A 3 23.96 -37.59 -18.29
N GLY A 4 22.85 -38.31 -18.26
CA GLY A 4 21.53 -37.73 -18.46
C GLY A 4 21.24 -36.66 -17.40
N TYR A 5 21.09 -35.42 -17.85
CA TYR A 5 20.42 -34.38 -17.08
C TYR A 5 18.98 -34.83 -16.84
N ARG A 6 18.67 -35.38 -15.66
CA ARG A 6 17.30 -35.44 -15.16
C ARG A 6 16.86 -34.02 -14.86
N GLY A 7 16.25 -33.36 -15.84
CA GLY A 7 15.30 -32.30 -15.54
C GLY A 7 14.22 -32.92 -14.65
N PHE A 8 14.11 -32.45 -13.41
CA PHE A 8 13.00 -32.81 -12.54
C PHE A 8 11.76 -32.09 -13.08
N GLU A 9 11.04 -32.75 -13.98
CA GLU A 9 9.69 -32.34 -14.36
C GLU A 9 8.81 -32.50 -13.12
N MET A 10 8.33 -31.37 -12.60
CA MET A 10 7.36 -31.35 -11.51
C MET A 10 6.01 -31.82 -12.07
N ASN A 11 5.40 -32.81 -11.43
CA ASN A 11 4.07 -33.30 -11.84
C ASN A 11 3.02 -32.18 -11.64
N ASP A 12 2.01 -32.12 -12.50
CA ASP A 12 0.95 -31.10 -12.44
C ASP A 12 0.23 -31.04 -11.08
N ASP A 13 0.09 -32.19 -10.41
CA ASP A 13 -0.49 -32.29 -9.06
C ASP A 13 0.39 -31.58 -8.00
N ASP A 14 1.71 -31.78 -8.06
CA ASP A 14 2.67 -31.15 -7.14
C ASP A 14 2.71 -29.62 -7.32
N TYR A 15 2.54 -29.15 -8.57
CA TYR A 15 2.44 -27.73 -8.87
C TYR A 15 1.15 -27.11 -8.31
N TYR A 16 0.01 -27.78 -8.48
CA TYR A 16 -1.28 -27.32 -7.96
C TYR A 16 -1.27 -27.21 -6.43
N ASP A 17 -0.69 -28.19 -5.75
CA ASP A 17 -0.56 -28.18 -4.29
C ASP A 17 0.35 -27.05 -3.79
N ALA A 18 1.46 -26.78 -4.49
CA ALA A 18 2.35 -25.67 -4.17
C ALA A 18 1.64 -24.30 -4.36
N ASP A 19 0.96 -24.08 -5.49
CA ASP A 19 0.21 -22.85 -5.73
C ASP A 19 -0.89 -22.63 -4.68
N ARG A 20 -1.61 -23.70 -4.32
CA ARG A 20 -2.62 -23.64 -3.26
C ARG A 20 -2.00 -23.30 -1.90
N ALA A 21 -0.88 -23.92 -1.54
CA ALA A 21 -0.18 -23.63 -0.29
C ALA A 21 0.31 -22.17 -0.22
N LEU A 22 0.88 -21.66 -1.33
CA LEU A 22 1.30 -20.27 -1.45
C LEU A 22 0.14 -19.30 -1.27
N LYS A 23 -1.00 -19.54 -1.93
CA LYS A 23 -2.21 -18.70 -1.79
C LYS A 23 -2.72 -18.66 -0.35
N ILE A 24 -2.79 -19.82 0.31
CA ILE A 24 -3.22 -19.92 1.71
C ILE A 24 -2.28 -19.13 2.62
N ALA A 25 -0.97 -19.29 2.44
CA ALA A 25 0.03 -18.59 3.24
C ALA A 25 -0.01 -17.07 3.02
N ASN A 26 -0.08 -16.61 1.77
CA ASN A 26 -0.21 -15.19 1.47
C ASN A 26 -1.48 -14.58 2.10
N ILE A 27 -2.62 -15.28 1.99
CA ILE A 27 -3.87 -14.85 2.63
C ILE A 27 -3.70 -14.75 4.15
N PHE A 28 -3.01 -15.70 4.78
CA PHE A 28 -2.70 -15.64 6.21
C PHE A 28 -1.93 -14.37 6.56
N TYR A 29 -0.81 -14.08 5.90
CA TYR A 29 -0.01 -12.87 6.19
C TYR A 29 -0.80 -11.58 5.94
N VAL A 30 -1.61 -11.53 4.89
CA VAL A 30 -2.46 -10.38 4.55
C VAL A 30 -3.52 -10.14 5.63
N ILE A 31 -4.24 -11.19 6.05
CA ILE A 31 -5.25 -11.10 7.09
C ILE A 31 -4.61 -10.73 8.43
N PHE A 32 -3.45 -11.32 8.74
CA PHE A 32 -2.70 -11.03 9.96
C PHE A 32 -2.34 -9.55 10.04
N PHE A 33 -1.73 -9.00 8.99
CA PHE A 33 -1.44 -7.57 8.87
C PHE A 33 -2.68 -6.70 9.08
N PHE A 34 -3.80 -7.04 8.42
CA PHE A 34 -5.02 -6.25 8.49
C PHE A 34 -5.63 -6.24 9.90
N ILE A 35 -5.67 -7.40 10.57
CA ILE A 35 -6.18 -7.52 11.95
C ILE A 35 -5.31 -6.72 12.92
N PHE A 36 -3.98 -6.87 12.85
CA PHE A 36 -3.08 -6.13 13.74
C PHE A 36 -3.00 -4.63 13.41
N GLY A 37 -3.25 -4.26 12.16
CA GLY A 37 -3.49 -2.88 11.76
C GLY A 37 -4.70 -2.26 12.46
N ILE A 38 -5.85 -2.94 12.46
CA ILE A 38 -7.04 -2.50 13.21
C ILE A 38 -6.75 -2.47 14.72
N PHE A 39 -6.09 -3.50 15.25
CA PHE A 39 -5.70 -3.55 16.65
C PHE A 39 -4.84 -2.36 17.07
N SER A 40 -3.94 -1.89 16.20
CA SER A 40 -3.10 -0.72 16.47
C SER A 40 -3.93 0.56 16.68
N PHE A 41 -5.05 0.73 15.98
CA PHE A 41 -5.99 1.84 16.25
C PHE A 41 -6.69 1.68 17.60
N VAL A 42 -7.02 0.45 18.01
CA VAL A 42 -7.58 0.18 19.35
C VAL A 42 -6.56 0.51 20.44
N VAL A 43 -5.29 0.15 20.22
CA VAL A 43 -4.16 0.48 21.10
C VAL A 43 -3.97 1.99 21.21
N PHE A 44 -4.01 2.73 20.10
CA PHE A 44 -3.85 4.18 20.16
C PHE A 44 -4.95 4.86 20.99
N ASN A 45 -6.17 4.35 20.91
CA ASN A 45 -7.32 5.00 21.52
C ASN A 45 -7.55 4.64 22.99
N ASN A 46 -7.13 3.45 23.42
CA ASN A 46 -7.39 2.96 24.77
C ASN A 46 -6.15 2.39 25.47
N GLY A 47 -5.01 2.36 24.81
CA GLY A 47 -3.79 1.69 25.27
C GLY A 47 -3.31 2.19 26.63
N GLU A 48 -3.50 3.47 26.95
CA GLU A 48 -3.13 4.05 28.25
C GLU A 48 -3.80 3.33 29.43
N LYS A 49 -5.02 2.82 29.24
CA LYS A 49 -5.81 2.21 30.32
C LYS A 49 -5.33 0.81 30.70
N TRP A 50 -4.70 0.11 29.76
CA TRP A 50 -4.29 -1.29 29.92
C TRP A 50 -2.83 -1.47 29.51
N LEU A 51 -2.48 -1.37 28.22
CA LEU A 51 -1.12 -1.62 27.73
C LEU A 51 -0.08 -0.69 28.37
N GLY A 52 -0.44 0.57 28.58
CA GLY A 52 0.38 1.58 29.25
C GLY A 52 0.82 1.20 30.66
N LYS A 53 0.07 0.32 31.34
CA LYS A 53 0.40 -0.20 32.68
C LYS A 53 1.42 -1.35 32.65
N ILE A 54 1.65 -1.93 31.47
CA ILE A 54 2.50 -3.11 31.26
C ILE A 54 3.82 -2.71 30.60
N VAL A 55 3.77 -1.79 29.63
CA VAL A 55 4.94 -1.40 28.83
C VAL A 55 5.93 -0.56 29.63
N ASN A 56 7.21 -0.71 29.31
CA ASN A 56 8.27 0.10 29.90
C ASN A 56 8.31 1.48 29.27
N THR A 57 7.54 2.42 29.81
CA THR A 57 7.51 3.81 29.33
C THR A 57 7.67 4.83 30.44
N LYS A 58 8.46 5.88 30.18
CA LYS A 58 8.73 6.98 31.12
C LYS A 58 7.69 8.10 31.08
N TYR A 59 6.77 8.06 30.13
CA TYR A 59 5.81 9.14 29.90
C TYR A 59 4.65 9.08 30.90
N THR A 60 4.18 10.26 31.32
CA THR A 60 3.06 10.41 32.26
C THR A 60 1.79 10.95 31.60
N GLU A 61 1.92 11.59 30.43
CA GLU A 61 0.79 12.12 29.67
C GLU A 61 0.10 11.03 28.86
N ASP A 62 -1.23 10.98 28.91
CA ASP A 62 -2.05 9.97 28.23
C ASP A 62 -1.72 9.87 26.72
N TYR A 63 -1.54 11.00 26.05
CA TYR A 63 -1.20 11.03 24.63
C TYR A 63 0.17 10.36 24.34
N MET A 64 1.19 10.67 25.15
CA MET A 64 2.53 10.10 24.97
C MET A 64 2.57 8.61 25.34
N ILE A 65 1.78 8.18 26.32
CA ILE A 65 1.61 6.77 26.67
C ILE A 65 0.95 6.02 25.50
N ARG A 66 -0.12 6.57 24.90
CA ARG A 66 -0.78 6.00 23.71
C ARG A 66 0.18 5.88 22.52
N LEU A 67 0.96 6.93 22.26
CA LEU A 67 1.99 6.92 21.23
C LEU A 67 3.00 5.79 21.45
N SER A 68 3.52 5.68 22.68
CA SER A 68 4.45 4.63 23.12
C SER A 68 3.84 3.23 22.94
N CYS A 69 2.57 3.04 23.30
CA CYS A 69 1.87 1.76 23.14
C CYS A 69 1.75 1.34 21.68
N VAL A 70 1.45 2.26 20.77
CA VAL A 70 1.31 1.97 19.33
C VAL A 70 2.65 1.56 18.74
N VAL A 71 3.70 2.34 18.95
CA VAL A 71 5.03 2.04 18.37
C VAL A 71 5.56 0.70 18.89
N ARG A 72 5.23 0.33 20.13
CA ARG A 72 5.54 -0.97 20.74
C ARG A 72 4.73 -2.14 20.19
N THR A 73 3.67 -1.86 19.44
CA THR A 73 2.81 -2.84 18.77
C THR A 73 3.11 -2.95 17.28
N THR A 74 3.39 -1.83 16.60
CA THR A 74 3.63 -1.78 15.16
C THR A 74 5.08 -2.04 14.77
N CYS A 75 6.06 -1.59 15.57
CA CYS A 75 7.47 -1.88 15.36
C CYS A 75 7.78 -3.39 15.32
N PRO A 76 7.32 -4.23 16.29
CA PRO A 76 7.53 -5.67 16.21
C PRO A 76 6.89 -6.30 14.97
N MET A 77 5.77 -5.75 14.44
CA MET A 77 5.16 -6.22 13.19
C MET A 77 6.08 -5.94 11.99
N ALA A 78 6.65 -4.73 11.90
CA ALA A 78 7.62 -4.39 10.87
C ALA A 78 8.87 -5.28 10.94
N VAL A 79 9.39 -5.53 12.15
CA VAL A 79 10.54 -6.43 12.37
C VAL A 79 10.20 -7.87 12.01
N TRP A 80 9.01 -8.34 12.36
CA TRP A 80 8.57 -9.69 12.02
C TRP A 80 8.51 -9.91 10.50
N TYR A 81 7.91 -8.98 9.75
CA TYR A 81 7.94 -9.02 8.29
C TYR A 81 9.36 -8.89 7.71
N LEU A 82 10.23 -8.07 8.32
CA LEU A 82 11.63 -7.97 7.91
C LEU A 82 12.37 -9.31 8.07
N LEU A 83 12.19 -10.00 9.20
CA LEU A 83 12.79 -11.30 9.43
C LEU A 83 12.31 -12.32 8.40
N HIS A 84 11.02 -12.32 8.08
CA HIS A 84 10.48 -13.19 7.02
C HIS A 84 11.06 -12.83 5.65
N ALA A 85 11.18 -11.54 5.33
CA ALA A 85 11.80 -11.07 4.09
C ALA A 85 13.23 -11.56 3.97
N ILE A 86 14.03 -11.45 5.05
CA ILE A 86 15.43 -11.91 5.12
C ILE A 86 15.53 -13.43 4.95
N ILE A 87 14.73 -14.21 5.68
CA ILE A 87 14.74 -15.68 5.60
C ILE A 87 14.35 -16.17 4.20
N THR A 88 13.48 -15.43 3.52
CA THR A 88 13.01 -15.77 2.18
C THR A 88 13.79 -15.11 1.04
N ILE A 89 14.93 -14.45 1.33
CA ILE A 89 15.84 -13.92 0.31
C ILE A 89 16.27 -15.03 -0.66
N CYS A 90 16.41 -14.67 -1.93
CA CYS A 90 16.87 -15.56 -3.00
C CYS A 90 16.02 -16.83 -3.13
N ASN A 91 14.69 -16.71 -3.04
CA ASN A 91 13.81 -17.80 -3.44
C ASN A 91 13.89 -17.99 -4.96
N THR A 92 14.69 -18.96 -5.42
CA THR A 92 14.92 -19.20 -6.86
C THR A 92 13.71 -19.83 -7.56
N ASP A 93 12.94 -20.64 -6.83
CA ASP A 93 11.76 -21.32 -7.34
C ASP A 93 10.66 -21.40 -6.27
N LEU A 94 9.41 -21.27 -6.68
CA LEU A 94 8.20 -21.45 -5.84
C LEU A 94 7.83 -22.94 -5.75
N ASN A 95 8.86 -23.76 -5.58
CA ASN A 95 8.73 -25.19 -5.54
C ASN A 95 8.69 -25.66 -4.10
N GLY A 96 7.83 -26.63 -3.81
CA GLY A 96 7.65 -27.22 -2.47
C GLY A 96 8.93 -27.74 -1.82
N ASN A 97 10.04 -27.90 -2.55
CA ASN A 97 11.31 -28.43 -2.06
C ASN A 97 12.27 -27.40 -1.48
N THR A 98 12.09 -26.10 -1.73
CA THR A 98 13.00 -25.06 -1.21
C THR A 98 12.69 -24.75 0.25
N PHE A 99 13.73 -24.47 1.04
CA PHE A 99 13.57 -24.13 2.46
C PHE A 99 12.75 -22.85 2.62
N GLN A 100 12.98 -21.83 1.80
CA GLN A 100 12.30 -20.54 1.85
C GLN A 100 10.80 -20.70 1.60
N PHE A 101 10.42 -21.51 0.59
CA PHE A 101 9.03 -21.77 0.29
C PHE A 101 8.35 -22.56 1.40
N LYS A 102 8.99 -23.62 1.90
CA LYS A 102 8.49 -24.40 3.06
C LYS A 102 8.33 -23.51 4.29
N PHE A 103 9.32 -22.68 4.59
CA PHE A 103 9.26 -21.74 5.72
C PHE A 103 8.05 -20.80 5.59
N HIS A 104 7.85 -20.18 4.42
CA HIS A 104 6.74 -19.26 4.22
C HIS A 104 5.36 -19.96 4.33
N THR A 105 5.24 -21.16 3.77
CA THR A 105 3.94 -21.86 3.61
C THR A 105 3.56 -22.77 4.76
N SER A 106 4.54 -23.33 5.47
CA SER A 106 4.31 -24.36 6.49
C SER A 106 4.14 -23.77 7.88
N LEU A 107 3.33 -24.46 8.72
CA LEU A 107 3.20 -24.19 10.15
C LEU A 107 2.87 -22.73 10.50
N LEU A 108 1.88 -22.14 9.82
CA LEU A 108 1.45 -20.73 9.99
C LEU A 108 1.14 -20.34 11.44
N TRP A 109 0.69 -21.27 12.27
CA TRP A 109 0.45 -21.04 13.69
C TRP A 109 1.75 -20.77 14.48
N ILE A 110 2.89 -21.34 14.09
CA ILE A 110 4.20 -21.03 14.68
C ILE A 110 4.60 -19.59 14.34
N HIS A 111 4.32 -19.14 13.12
CA HIS A 111 4.56 -17.75 12.72
C HIS A 111 3.73 -16.76 13.54
N ALA A 112 2.48 -17.11 13.85
CA ALA A 112 1.65 -16.31 14.77
C ALA A 112 2.22 -16.27 16.20
N ILE A 113 2.73 -17.40 16.71
CA ILE A 113 3.37 -17.46 18.04
C ILE A 113 4.67 -16.64 18.04
N SER A 114 5.48 -16.72 16.99
CA SER A 114 6.74 -15.97 16.90
C SER A 114 6.50 -14.46 16.91
N TYR A 115 5.45 -13.98 16.26
CA TYR A 115 5.01 -12.59 16.38
C TYR A 115 4.64 -12.22 17.81
N GLY A 116 3.91 -13.08 18.52
CA GLY A 116 3.55 -12.86 19.93
C GLY A 116 4.77 -12.73 20.84
N ILE A 117 5.78 -13.59 20.65
CA ILE A 117 7.05 -13.54 21.38
C ILE A 117 7.80 -12.24 21.09
N ILE A 118 7.93 -11.87 19.81
CA ILE A 118 8.62 -10.63 19.41
C ILE A 118 7.89 -9.41 19.98
N THR A 119 6.56 -9.38 19.93
CA THR A 119 5.76 -8.28 20.49
C THR A 119 5.95 -8.15 22.00
N ALA A 120 5.90 -9.26 22.74
CA ALA A 120 6.13 -9.26 24.18
C ALA A 120 7.55 -8.77 24.53
N ALA A 121 8.57 -9.12 23.76
CA ALA A 121 9.93 -8.62 23.96
C ALA A 121 10.02 -7.10 23.74
N PHE A 122 9.33 -6.58 22.71
CA PHE A 122 9.34 -5.15 22.37
C PHE A 122 8.63 -4.29 23.43
N TRP A 123 7.71 -4.83 24.22
CA TRP A 123 7.09 -4.07 25.32
C TRP A 123 8.08 -3.54 26.37
N PHE A 124 9.25 -4.17 26.50
CA PHE A 124 10.25 -3.82 27.52
C PHE A 124 11.44 -2.98 27.01
N ILE A 125 11.54 -2.75 25.70
CA ILE A 125 12.61 -1.95 25.09
C ILE A 125 12.53 -0.48 25.57
N PRO A 126 13.64 0.23 25.88
CA PRO A 126 13.60 1.61 26.35
C PRO A 126 13.01 2.62 25.33
N ASP A 127 12.38 3.69 25.81
CA ASP A 127 11.74 4.71 24.95
C ASP A 127 12.69 5.39 23.95
N ALA A 128 14.00 5.46 24.25
CA ALA A 128 15.01 6.05 23.35
C ALA A 128 15.05 5.38 21.97
N PHE A 129 14.87 4.05 21.92
CA PHE A 129 14.77 3.30 20.67
C PHE A 129 13.54 3.73 19.86
N TYR A 130 12.42 3.98 20.53
CA TYR A 130 11.16 4.33 19.87
C TYR A 130 11.13 5.75 19.36
N SER A 131 11.81 6.68 20.03
CA SER A 131 12.04 8.03 19.49
C SER A 131 12.77 7.96 18.14
N PHE A 132 13.83 7.16 18.05
CA PHE A 132 14.53 6.91 16.79
C PHE A 132 13.64 6.22 15.76
N TYR A 133 12.91 5.16 16.15
CA TYR A 133 12.01 4.44 15.25
C TYR A 133 10.93 5.34 14.66
N LEU A 134 10.36 6.27 15.43
CA LEU A 134 9.37 7.23 14.94
C LEU A 134 9.95 8.16 13.87
N GLU A 135 11.15 8.69 14.09
CA GLU A 135 11.83 9.53 13.10
C GLU A 135 12.15 8.74 11.83
N PHE A 136 12.69 7.53 11.97
CA PHE A 136 12.91 6.62 10.85
C PHE A 136 11.62 6.31 10.09
N SER A 137 10.52 6.11 10.81
CA SER A 137 9.22 5.75 10.24
C SER A 137 8.65 6.84 9.33
N ILE A 138 8.93 8.13 9.60
CA ILE A 138 8.54 9.25 8.72
C ILE A 138 9.15 9.05 7.33
N TYR A 139 10.46 8.85 7.25
CA TYR A 139 11.17 8.73 5.98
C TYR A 139 10.83 7.44 5.24
N ALA A 140 10.82 6.31 5.95
CA ALA A 140 10.47 5.01 5.37
C ALA A 140 9.03 4.97 4.83
N SER A 141 8.09 5.65 5.51
CA SER A 141 6.71 5.79 5.03
C SER A 141 6.62 6.64 3.76
N GLY A 142 7.46 7.66 3.62
CA GLY A 142 7.52 8.45 2.39
C GLY A 142 7.89 7.60 1.17
N ILE A 143 8.87 6.71 1.32
CA ILE A 143 9.26 5.75 0.26
C ILE A 143 8.11 4.80 -0.06
N TYR A 144 7.49 4.22 0.98
CA TYR A 144 6.37 3.30 0.81
C TYR A 144 5.19 3.95 0.08
N LEU A 145 4.86 5.19 0.42
CA LEU A 145 3.77 5.92 -0.24
C LEU A 145 4.02 6.05 -1.74
N VAL A 146 5.24 6.38 -2.18
CA VAL A 146 5.55 6.46 -3.62
C VAL A 146 5.39 5.09 -4.30
N MET A 147 5.91 4.02 -3.69
CA MET A 147 5.73 2.66 -4.20
C MET A 147 4.25 2.27 -4.28
N GLN A 148 3.48 2.57 -3.24
CA GLN A 148 2.04 2.33 -3.20
C GLN A 148 1.31 3.03 -4.35
N LEU A 149 1.68 4.28 -4.69
CA LEU A 149 1.08 5.00 -5.81
C LEU A 149 1.40 4.36 -7.16
N ILE A 150 2.64 3.88 -7.35
CA ILE A 150 3.04 3.16 -8.56
C ILE A 150 2.19 1.89 -8.73
N PHE A 151 2.09 1.07 -7.68
CA PHE A 151 1.29 -0.15 -7.71
C PHE A 151 -0.21 0.11 -7.89
N LEU A 152 -0.70 1.23 -7.37
CA LEU A 152 -2.09 1.62 -7.55
C LEU A 152 -2.40 1.96 -9.02
N ILE A 153 -1.52 2.71 -9.70
CA ILE A 153 -1.68 3.02 -11.13
C ILE A 153 -1.61 1.74 -11.97
N ASP A 154 -0.64 0.88 -11.69
CA ASP A 154 -0.50 -0.40 -12.38
C ASP A 154 -1.75 -1.28 -12.22
N PHE A 155 -2.29 -1.33 -11.00
CA PHE A 155 -3.57 -1.99 -10.75
C PHE A 155 -4.71 -1.40 -11.58
N PHE A 156 -4.82 -0.07 -11.68
CA PHE A 156 -5.86 0.56 -12.48
C PHE A 156 -5.72 0.21 -13.98
N ASN A 157 -4.50 0.12 -14.50
CA ASN A 157 -4.24 -0.34 -15.87
C ASN A 157 -4.60 -1.82 -16.05
N THR A 158 -4.20 -2.68 -15.12
CA THR A 158 -4.58 -4.10 -15.12
C THR A 158 -6.11 -4.29 -15.09
N LEU A 159 -6.82 -3.48 -14.31
CA LEU A 159 -8.28 -3.48 -14.30
C LEU A 159 -8.85 -3.07 -15.65
N ASN A 160 -8.30 -2.03 -16.28
CA ASN A 160 -8.71 -1.59 -17.61
C ASN A 160 -8.60 -2.74 -18.62
N GLU A 161 -7.44 -3.38 -18.71
CA GLU A 161 -7.19 -4.50 -19.63
C GLU A 161 -8.16 -5.66 -19.40
N LYS A 162 -8.33 -6.07 -18.13
CA LYS A 162 -9.26 -7.14 -17.76
C LYS A 162 -10.68 -6.82 -18.19
N LEU A 163 -11.14 -5.58 -17.99
CA LEU A 163 -12.49 -5.17 -18.34
C LEU A 163 -12.69 -5.06 -19.86
N VAL A 164 -11.70 -4.54 -20.60
CA VAL A 164 -11.74 -4.43 -22.06
C VAL A 164 -11.88 -5.81 -22.70
N ASN A 165 -11.17 -6.81 -22.17
CA ASN A 165 -11.20 -8.18 -22.68
C ASN A 165 -12.55 -8.92 -22.49
N VAL A 166 -13.46 -8.41 -21.64
CA VAL A 166 -14.81 -9.02 -21.45
C VAL A 166 -15.78 -8.66 -22.60
N ASN A 167 -15.34 -7.91 -23.63
CA ASN A 167 -16.16 -7.49 -24.78
C ASN A 167 -17.44 -6.70 -24.40
N LYS A 168 -17.47 -6.08 -23.22
CA LYS A 168 -18.59 -5.25 -22.74
C LYS A 168 -18.17 -3.78 -22.63
N LEU A 169 -17.75 -3.19 -23.74
CA LEU A 169 -17.27 -1.80 -23.82
C LEU A 169 -18.26 -0.79 -23.22
N TRP A 170 -19.57 -1.02 -23.36
CA TRP A 170 -20.59 -0.16 -22.77
C TRP A 170 -20.54 -0.13 -21.24
N ILE A 171 -20.18 -1.25 -20.58
CA ILE A 171 -20.04 -1.30 -19.11
C ILE A 171 -18.88 -0.43 -18.67
N ILE A 172 -17.74 -0.52 -19.37
CA ILE A 172 -16.56 0.30 -19.08
C ILE A 172 -16.88 1.78 -19.27
N GLY A 173 -17.58 2.13 -20.36
CA GLY A 173 -18.03 3.49 -20.61
C GLY A 173 -18.93 4.03 -19.48
N VAL A 174 -19.91 3.24 -19.03
CA VAL A 174 -20.80 3.62 -17.93
C VAL A 174 -20.03 3.79 -16.62
N ILE A 175 -19.16 2.85 -16.26
CA ILE A 175 -18.35 2.94 -15.03
C ILE A 175 -17.44 4.16 -15.10
N THR A 176 -16.77 4.40 -16.23
CA THR A 176 -15.93 5.58 -16.45
C THR A 176 -16.71 6.87 -16.24
N ALA A 177 -17.90 6.97 -16.83
CA ALA A 177 -18.76 8.13 -16.67
C ALA A 177 -19.19 8.35 -15.21
N VAL A 178 -19.58 7.28 -14.49
CA VAL A 178 -19.95 7.34 -13.07
C VAL A 178 -18.77 7.81 -12.21
N LEU A 179 -17.56 7.28 -12.44
CA LEU A 179 -16.35 7.67 -11.69
C LEU A 179 -15.94 9.11 -12.01
N GLY A 180 -15.95 9.51 -13.28
CA GLY A 180 -15.62 10.86 -13.72
C GLY A 180 -16.59 11.91 -13.16
N VAL A 181 -17.90 11.71 -13.35
CA VAL A 181 -18.92 12.63 -12.82
C VAL A 181 -18.92 12.62 -11.29
N GLY A 182 -18.81 11.44 -10.66
CA GLY A 182 -18.77 11.31 -9.21
C GLY A 182 -17.60 12.06 -8.58
N SER A 183 -16.42 12.02 -9.21
CA SER A 183 -15.25 12.77 -8.72
C SER A 183 -15.36 14.29 -8.92
N LEU A 184 -15.97 14.76 -10.02
CA LEU A 184 -16.30 16.19 -10.20
C LEU A 184 -17.28 16.68 -9.13
N VAL A 185 -18.32 15.89 -8.83
CA VAL A 185 -19.25 16.18 -7.73
C VAL A 185 -18.50 16.22 -6.39
N ALA A 186 -17.58 15.29 -6.15
CA ALA A 186 -16.78 15.29 -4.93
C ALA A 186 -15.93 16.57 -4.78
N PHE A 187 -15.30 17.07 -5.84
CA PHE A 187 -14.60 18.37 -5.80
C PHE A 187 -15.57 19.54 -5.56
N GLY A 188 -16.74 19.55 -6.22
CA GLY A 188 -17.77 20.57 -6.01
C GLY A 188 -18.30 20.61 -4.57
N VAL A 189 -18.62 19.45 -4.00
CA VAL A 189 -19.01 19.30 -2.59
C VAL A 189 -17.86 19.74 -1.66
N SER A 190 -16.61 19.46 -2.03
CA SER A 190 -15.45 19.88 -1.25
C SER A 190 -15.32 21.40 -1.15
N TYR A 191 -15.63 22.15 -2.22
CA TYR A 191 -15.71 23.62 -2.13
C TYR A 191 -16.72 24.05 -1.07
N TYR A 192 -17.94 23.51 -1.12
CA TYR A 192 -18.99 23.88 -0.17
C TYR A 192 -18.58 23.60 1.27
N ILE A 193 -17.97 22.43 1.53
CA ILE A 193 -17.63 21.96 2.88
C ILE A 193 -16.38 22.62 3.45
N PHE A 194 -15.29 22.71 2.67
CA PHE A 194 -13.95 23.02 3.17
C PHE A 194 -13.46 24.44 2.88
N THR A 195 -14.26 25.28 2.22
CA THR A 195 -13.91 26.68 1.91
C THR A 195 -14.73 27.71 2.67
N PHE A 196 -15.33 27.28 3.80
CA PHE A 196 -16.04 28.19 4.70
C PHE A 196 -15.10 29.26 5.27
N ASN A 197 -15.64 30.44 5.59
CA ASN A 197 -14.89 31.60 6.10
C ASN A 197 -13.73 32.05 5.19
N ASP A 198 -13.89 31.90 3.88
CA ASP A 198 -12.90 32.35 2.88
C ASP A 198 -11.49 31.76 3.04
N CYS A 199 -11.39 30.48 3.41
CA CYS A 199 -10.12 29.77 3.41
C CYS A 199 -9.54 29.62 2.00
N ASN A 200 -8.71 30.60 1.60
CA ASN A 200 -8.12 30.68 0.27
C ASN A 200 -7.18 29.50 -0.04
N ASP A 201 -6.43 29.00 0.94
CA ASP A 201 -5.57 27.83 0.78
C ASP A 201 -6.35 26.63 0.24
N HIS A 202 -7.49 26.31 0.85
CA HIS A 202 -8.31 25.17 0.45
C HIS A 202 -8.90 25.37 -0.95
N LYS A 203 -9.35 26.60 -1.28
CA LYS A 203 -9.80 26.94 -2.64
C LYS A 203 -8.72 26.65 -3.68
N ILE A 204 -7.48 27.05 -3.40
CA ILE A 204 -6.33 26.84 -4.31
C ILE A 204 -6.04 25.35 -4.48
N PHE A 205 -5.94 24.57 -3.39
CA PHE A 205 -5.63 23.15 -3.47
C PHE A 205 -6.70 22.35 -4.23
N ILE A 206 -7.99 22.61 -3.97
CA ILE A 206 -9.08 21.98 -4.72
C ILE A 206 -9.00 22.35 -6.20
N SER A 207 -8.78 23.65 -6.51
CA SER A 207 -8.69 24.15 -7.89
C SER A 207 -7.59 23.47 -8.69
N ILE A 208 -6.38 23.40 -8.11
CA ILE A 208 -5.21 22.81 -8.76
C ILE A 208 -5.46 21.33 -9.05
N ASN A 209 -5.88 20.56 -8.05
CA ASN A 209 -6.09 19.12 -8.21
C ASN A 209 -7.21 18.81 -9.21
N MET A 210 -8.34 19.54 -9.15
CA MET A 210 -9.43 19.40 -10.10
C MET A 210 -8.99 19.72 -11.53
N CYS A 211 -8.24 20.81 -11.72
CA CYS A 211 -7.74 21.23 -13.03
C CYS A 211 -6.74 20.22 -13.62
N CYS A 212 -5.77 19.76 -12.81
CA CYS A 212 -4.81 18.74 -13.23
C CYS A 212 -5.50 17.42 -13.59
N CYS A 213 -6.47 16.95 -12.80
CA CYS A 213 -7.24 15.75 -13.12
C CYS A 213 -8.06 15.89 -14.41
N PHE A 214 -8.70 17.04 -14.61
CA PHE A 214 -9.42 17.30 -15.86
C PHE A 214 -8.47 17.27 -17.07
N ALA A 215 -7.32 17.93 -16.97
CA ALA A 215 -6.31 17.91 -18.04
C ALA A 215 -5.82 16.49 -18.34
N LEU A 216 -5.57 15.67 -17.31
CA LEU A 216 -5.16 14.27 -17.47
C LEU A 216 -6.26 13.39 -18.08
N PHE A 217 -7.51 13.61 -17.70
CA PHE A 217 -8.65 12.91 -18.31
C PHE A 217 -8.77 13.22 -19.80
N VAL A 218 -8.67 14.49 -20.17
CA VAL A 218 -8.66 14.93 -21.57
C VAL A 218 -7.46 14.34 -22.31
N ALA A 219 -6.25 14.42 -21.75
CA ALA A 219 -5.05 13.84 -22.35
C ALA A 219 -5.19 12.33 -22.59
N ALA A 220 -5.71 11.58 -21.61
CA ALA A 220 -5.95 10.15 -21.73
C ALA A 220 -6.95 9.77 -22.83
N ALA A 221 -7.84 10.68 -23.23
CA ALA A 221 -8.79 10.46 -24.33
C ALA A 221 -8.16 10.60 -25.72
N PHE A 222 -7.08 11.38 -25.85
CA PHE A 222 -6.43 11.67 -27.14
C PHE A 222 -5.12 10.89 -27.37
N ILE A 223 -4.56 10.30 -26.31
CA ILE A 223 -3.34 9.47 -26.39
C ILE A 223 -3.75 8.02 -26.73
N PRO A 224 -3.20 7.38 -27.79
CA PRO A 224 -3.54 6.01 -28.20
C PRO A 224 -3.35 4.92 -27.13
N HIS A 225 -2.38 5.10 -26.22
CA HIS A 225 -2.15 4.20 -25.08
C HIS A 225 -2.81 4.69 -23.79
N GLY A 226 -3.55 5.81 -23.85
CA GLY A 226 -4.27 6.37 -22.73
C GLY A 226 -5.58 5.63 -22.49
N SER A 227 -5.99 5.56 -21.22
CA SER A 227 -7.32 5.07 -20.85
C SER A 227 -8.05 6.09 -19.98
N ILE A 228 -9.19 6.56 -20.47
CA ILE A 228 -10.10 7.44 -19.72
C ILE A 228 -10.69 6.76 -18.48
N PHE A 229 -10.76 5.41 -18.48
CA PHE A 229 -11.16 4.63 -17.31
C PHE A 229 -10.10 4.73 -16.21
N THR A 230 -8.83 4.48 -16.54
CA THR A 230 -7.71 4.67 -15.60
C THR A 230 -7.66 6.11 -15.10
N ALA A 231 -7.79 7.10 -15.99
CA ALA A 231 -7.80 8.52 -15.61
C ALA A 231 -8.91 8.86 -14.61
N SER A 232 -10.09 8.24 -14.76
CA SER A 232 -11.23 8.44 -13.84
C SER A 232 -10.94 7.85 -12.46
N LEU A 233 -10.33 6.65 -12.39
CA LEU A 233 -9.91 6.03 -11.13
C LEU A 233 -8.83 6.88 -10.42
N VAL A 234 -7.84 7.37 -11.16
CA VAL A 234 -6.83 8.31 -10.62
C VAL A 234 -7.50 9.57 -10.09
N THR A 235 -8.47 10.13 -10.81
CA THR A 235 -9.19 11.33 -10.39
C THR A 235 -10.00 11.12 -9.11
N VAL A 236 -10.68 9.98 -8.97
CA VAL A 236 -11.37 9.59 -7.73
C VAL A 236 -10.40 9.53 -6.56
N TYR A 237 -9.22 8.93 -6.76
CA TYR A 237 -8.23 8.82 -5.70
C TYR A 237 -7.59 10.17 -5.32
N VAL A 238 -7.34 11.05 -6.31
CA VAL A 238 -6.89 12.43 -6.05
C VAL A 238 -7.95 13.21 -5.27
N ALA A 239 -9.24 13.07 -5.61
CA ALA A 239 -10.32 13.69 -4.86
C ALA A 239 -10.36 13.20 -3.40
N TYR A 240 -10.19 11.89 -3.18
CA TYR A 240 -10.07 11.30 -1.85
C TYR A 240 -8.90 11.91 -1.05
N LEU A 241 -7.69 11.95 -1.61
CA LEU A 241 -6.53 12.54 -0.94
C LEU A 241 -6.71 14.03 -0.65
N THR A 242 -7.35 14.76 -1.57
CA THR A 242 -7.65 16.19 -1.38
C THR A 242 -8.57 16.38 -0.17
N ILE A 243 -9.66 15.61 -0.09
CA ILE A 243 -10.59 15.63 1.05
C ILE A 243 -9.86 15.23 2.34
N ALA A 244 -9.08 14.15 2.32
CA ALA A 244 -8.32 13.68 3.48
C ALA A 244 -7.33 14.74 4.00
N GLY A 245 -6.67 15.49 3.11
CA GLY A 245 -5.79 16.59 3.47
C GLY A 245 -6.52 17.79 4.09
N MET A 246 -7.69 18.16 3.57
CA MET A 246 -8.48 19.29 4.07
C MET A 246 -9.16 19.00 5.40
N ILE A 247 -9.58 17.75 5.64
CA ILE A 247 -10.17 17.33 6.92
C ILE A 247 -9.21 17.61 8.08
N CYS A 248 -7.90 17.56 7.85
CA CYS A 248 -6.89 17.76 8.88
C CYS A 248 -6.95 19.14 9.57
N LEU A 249 -7.47 20.17 8.89
CA LEU A 249 -7.59 21.53 9.44
C LEU A 249 -9.04 21.84 9.82
N SER A 250 -9.33 21.88 11.12
CA SER A 250 -10.69 22.04 11.65
C SER A 250 -11.28 23.44 11.39
N GLN A 251 -10.45 24.47 11.38
CA GLN A 251 -10.85 25.89 11.26
C GLN A 251 -11.62 26.21 9.96
N CYS A 252 -11.33 25.48 8.88
CA CYS A 252 -11.91 25.70 7.55
C CYS A 252 -12.97 24.66 7.17
N ASN A 253 -13.40 23.81 8.11
CA ASN A 253 -14.18 22.62 7.83
C ASN A 253 -15.59 22.69 8.44
N ARG A 254 -16.63 22.78 7.61
CA ARG A 254 -18.04 22.77 8.06
C ARG A 254 -18.49 21.47 8.72
N LEU A 255 -17.76 20.37 8.54
CA LEU A 255 -18.06 19.08 9.18
C LEU A 255 -17.56 19.01 10.63
N THR A 256 -16.97 20.09 11.15
CA THR A 256 -16.57 20.17 12.55
C THR A 256 -17.70 20.77 13.40
N ASN A 257 -18.10 20.05 14.44
CA ASN A 257 -19.06 20.53 15.43
C ASN A 257 -18.27 21.15 16.58
N GLY A 258 -18.24 22.48 16.66
CA GLY A 258 -17.54 23.21 17.74
C GLY A 258 -16.03 22.97 17.75
N GLY A 259 -15.39 22.92 16.56
CA GLY A 259 -13.96 22.66 16.41
C GLY A 259 -13.56 21.19 16.49
N LYS A 260 -14.50 20.29 16.82
CA LYS A 260 -14.26 18.84 16.83
C LYS A 260 -14.75 18.20 15.54
N PRO A 261 -13.89 17.46 14.83
CA PRO A 261 -14.24 16.72 13.63
C PRO A 261 -15.20 15.55 13.93
N MET A 262 -15.90 15.10 12.90
CA MET A 262 -16.80 13.95 13.00
C MET A 262 -16.02 12.62 13.04
N LEU A 263 -15.98 11.99 14.21
CA LEU A 263 -15.21 10.76 14.50
C LEU A 263 -15.36 9.65 13.45
N TRP A 264 -16.60 9.38 13.01
CA TRP A 264 -16.89 8.31 12.05
C TRP A 264 -16.21 8.48 10.69
N LEU A 265 -16.01 9.71 10.21
CA LEU A 265 -15.31 9.97 8.95
C LEU A 265 -13.83 9.62 9.04
N SER A 266 -13.21 9.82 10.20
CA SER A 266 -11.81 9.45 10.43
C SER A 266 -11.61 7.94 10.42
N ILE A 267 -12.52 7.22 11.06
CA ILE A 267 -12.49 5.76 11.08
C ILE A 267 -12.58 5.21 9.65
N ILE A 268 -13.53 5.73 8.86
CA ILE A 268 -13.71 5.31 7.46
C ILE A 268 -12.45 5.61 6.64
N ALA A 269 -11.87 6.81 6.75
CA ALA A 269 -10.66 7.16 6.02
C ALA A 269 -9.45 6.29 6.41
N SER A 270 -9.29 6.00 7.71
CA SER A 270 -8.25 5.11 8.22
C SER A 270 -8.43 3.67 7.71
N LEU A 271 -9.67 3.16 7.67
CA LEU A 271 -9.97 1.83 7.13
C LEU A 271 -9.70 1.76 5.62
N ILE A 272 -10.10 2.78 4.85
CA ILE A 272 -9.80 2.86 3.41
C ILE A 272 -8.28 2.84 3.21
N THR A 273 -7.54 3.63 3.97
CA THR A 273 -6.08 3.71 3.86
C THR A 273 -5.42 2.37 4.22
N LEU A 274 -5.89 1.71 5.28
CA LEU A 274 -5.41 0.40 5.68
C LEU A 274 -5.68 -0.64 4.59
N THR A 275 -6.91 -0.70 4.06
CA THR A 275 -7.27 -1.60 2.96
C THR A 275 -6.42 -1.35 1.72
N LEU A 276 -6.18 -0.08 1.37
CA LEU A 276 -5.32 0.26 0.23
C LEU A 276 -3.87 -0.17 0.45
N ALA A 277 -3.31 0.04 1.65
CA ALA A 277 -1.94 -0.40 1.98
C ALA A 277 -1.81 -1.93 1.92
N THR A 278 -2.79 -2.64 2.49
CA THR A 278 -2.86 -4.11 2.43
C THR A 278 -2.96 -4.60 0.98
N TYR A 279 -3.85 -4.00 0.20
CA TYR A 279 -4.06 -4.37 -1.20
C TYR A 279 -2.83 -4.09 -2.05
N SER A 280 -2.21 -2.91 -1.93
CA SER A 280 -1.04 -2.55 -2.72
C SER A 280 0.16 -3.43 -2.42
N ALA A 281 0.37 -3.80 -1.14
CA ALA A 281 1.44 -4.71 -0.75
C ALA A 281 1.21 -6.14 -1.27
N PHE A 282 -0.04 -6.58 -1.33
CA PHE A 282 -0.39 -7.88 -1.89
C PHE A 282 -0.32 -7.91 -3.42
N ALA A 283 -0.90 -6.93 -4.12
CA ALA A 283 -0.99 -6.91 -5.58
C ALA A 283 0.39 -6.86 -6.24
N SER A 284 1.30 -6.07 -5.71
CA SER A 284 2.68 -5.90 -6.22
C SER A 284 3.55 -7.15 -6.09
N SER A 285 3.25 -8.04 -5.15
CA SER A 285 4.04 -9.26 -4.97
C SER A 285 3.93 -10.22 -6.14
N ASN A 286 2.91 -10.06 -6.99
CA ASN A 286 2.71 -10.84 -8.21
C ASN A 286 3.50 -10.30 -9.42
N GLN A 287 4.33 -9.25 -9.26
CA GLN A 287 4.88 -8.47 -10.39
C GLN A 287 6.41 -8.40 -10.46
N LEU A 288 7.13 -8.81 -9.41
CA LEU A 288 8.58 -8.57 -9.29
C LEU A 288 9.37 -9.84 -8.94
N ASP A 289 10.29 -10.20 -9.84
CA ASP A 289 11.37 -11.15 -9.57
C ASP A 289 12.53 -10.41 -8.88
N ALA A 290 12.58 -10.46 -7.55
CA ALA A 290 13.59 -9.75 -6.77
C ALA A 290 15.02 -10.27 -6.94
N CYS A 291 15.23 -11.38 -7.67
CA CYS A 291 16.53 -12.01 -7.84
C CYS A 291 16.96 -12.25 -9.30
N SER A 292 16.46 -11.46 -10.25
CA SER A 292 17.02 -11.42 -11.62
C SER A 292 18.27 -10.53 -11.74
N PHE A 293 19.16 -10.57 -10.73
CA PHE A 293 20.53 -10.04 -10.85
C PHE A 293 21.50 -11.21 -10.99
N THR A 294 21.32 -12.00 -12.05
CA THR A 294 22.36 -12.88 -12.56
C THR A 294 22.76 -12.34 -13.93
N VAL A 295 23.93 -11.74 -13.95
CA VAL A 295 24.72 -11.38 -15.13
C VAL A 295 24.77 -12.58 -16.10
N ASN A 296 24.40 -12.33 -17.36
CA ASN A 296 24.54 -13.13 -18.61
C ASN A 296 23.20 -13.52 -19.27
N ASP A 297 22.55 -12.53 -19.89
CA ASP A 297 21.31 -12.65 -20.69
C ASP A 297 21.55 -12.77 -22.21
N GLU A 298 22.70 -13.29 -22.66
CA GLU A 298 22.97 -13.43 -24.10
C GLU A 298 22.82 -14.86 -24.65
N GLU A 299 22.89 -15.92 -23.83
CA GLU A 299 22.81 -17.30 -24.36
C GLU A 299 21.44 -18.00 -24.18
N SER A 300 20.57 -17.52 -23.30
CA SER A 300 19.30 -18.23 -23.00
C SER A 300 18.08 -17.79 -23.84
N ASN A 301 18.24 -16.76 -24.67
CA ASN A 301 17.16 -16.22 -25.51
C ASN A 301 17.01 -16.96 -26.86
N ASN A 302 18.02 -17.71 -27.30
CA ASN A 302 17.97 -18.39 -28.60
C ASN A 302 17.32 -19.79 -28.56
N TYR A 303 17.14 -20.38 -27.38
CA TYR A 303 16.48 -21.69 -27.23
C TYR A 303 14.99 -21.60 -26.83
N ARG A 304 14.50 -20.40 -26.51
CA ARG A 304 13.12 -20.18 -26.05
C ARG A 304 12.11 -19.86 -27.16
N ASN A 305 12.55 -19.54 -28.37
CA ASN A 305 11.64 -19.12 -29.44
C ASN A 305 10.99 -20.28 -30.22
N ASP A 306 11.57 -21.47 -30.23
CA ASP A 306 11.05 -22.61 -31.02
C ASP A 306 10.07 -23.55 -30.27
N LEU A 307 9.79 -23.30 -29.00
CA LEU A 307 8.81 -24.07 -28.21
C LEU A 307 7.61 -23.20 -27.77
N SER A 308 7.28 -22.20 -28.60
CA SER A 308 6.19 -21.24 -28.33
C SER A 308 4.87 -21.60 -29.00
N ASP A 309 4.58 -22.89 -29.19
CA ASP A 309 3.29 -23.35 -29.70
C ASP A 309 2.71 -24.50 -28.86
N ASN A 310 1.61 -24.19 -28.16
CA ASN A 310 0.58 -25.11 -27.64
C ASN A 310 0.75 -25.92 -26.34
N THR A 311 1.57 -25.53 -25.37
CA THR A 311 1.37 -25.99 -23.98
C THR A 311 1.51 -24.87 -22.96
N ASN A 312 0.52 -24.72 -22.07
CA ASN A 312 0.56 -23.84 -20.89
C ASN A 312 1.53 -24.38 -19.80
N VAL A 313 2.59 -25.07 -20.19
CA VAL A 313 3.54 -25.71 -19.28
C VAL A 313 4.68 -24.72 -19.01
N GLY A 314 4.80 -24.26 -17.77
CA GLY A 314 6.09 -23.82 -17.23
C GLY A 314 6.46 -22.33 -17.31
N LYS A 315 5.51 -21.38 -17.42
CA LYS A 315 5.83 -20.00 -17.00
C LYS A 315 6.01 -19.99 -15.48
N LYS A 316 7.26 -20.04 -15.00
CA LYS A 316 7.60 -19.87 -13.57
C LYS A 316 6.89 -18.60 -13.05
N PRO A 317 6.14 -18.66 -11.93
CA PRO A 317 5.45 -17.48 -11.43
C PRO A 317 6.47 -16.43 -10.98
N LYS A 318 6.32 -15.19 -11.45
CA LYS A 318 7.12 -14.02 -11.05
C LYS A 318 6.69 -13.53 -9.66
N PHE A 319 6.88 -14.35 -8.63
CA PHE A 319 6.52 -14.00 -7.25
C PHE A 319 7.73 -14.15 -6.34
N SER A 320 8.21 -13.03 -5.81
CA SER A 320 9.26 -13.01 -4.80
C SER A 320 8.67 -13.01 -3.39
N LEU A 321 8.96 -14.07 -2.64
CA LEU A 321 8.59 -14.21 -1.23
C LEU A 321 9.23 -13.12 -0.37
N SER A 322 10.49 -12.79 -0.64
CA SER A 322 11.22 -11.74 0.08
C SER A 322 10.60 -10.38 -0.16
N PHE A 323 10.29 -10.06 -1.42
CA PHE A 323 9.69 -8.78 -1.78
C PHE A 323 8.28 -8.61 -1.21
N PHE A 324 7.47 -9.67 -1.22
CA PHE A 324 6.17 -9.71 -0.55
C PHE A 324 6.30 -9.25 0.92
N HIS A 325 7.16 -9.92 1.68
CA HIS A 325 7.35 -9.61 3.10
C HIS A 325 7.98 -8.22 3.31
N LEU A 326 8.91 -7.81 2.45
CA LEU A 326 9.53 -6.49 2.51
C LEU A 326 8.50 -5.36 2.34
N LEU A 327 7.53 -5.53 1.45
CA LEU A 327 6.45 -4.56 1.29
C LEU A 327 5.51 -4.52 2.49
N PHE A 328 5.21 -5.66 3.11
CA PHE A 328 4.45 -5.69 4.36
C PHE A 328 5.23 -5.10 5.54
N MET A 329 6.56 -5.17 5.54
CA MET A 329 7.40 -4.45 6.49
C MET A 329 7.24 -2.93 6.33
N PHE A 330 7.36 -2.41 5.11
CA PHE A 330 7.14 -0.99 4.84
C PHE A 330 5.70 -0.54 5.15
N ALA A 331 4.71 -1.37 4.81
CA ALA A 331 3.32 -1.12 5.16
C ALA A 331 3.10 -1.07 6.68
N SER A 332 3.82 -1.91 7.45
CA SER A 332 3.75 -1.92 8.91
C SER A 332 4.36 -0.65 9.52
N ILE A 333 5.47 -0.16 8.95
CA ILE A 333 6.05 1.13 9.33
C ILE A 333 5.06 2.27 9.02
N TYR A 334 4.40 2.22 7.85
CA TYR A 334 3.40 3.21 7.48
C TYR A 334 2.17 3.19 8.39
N ILE A 335 1.72 2.02 8.86
CA ILE A 335 0.65 1.92 9.87
C ILE A 335 1.02 2.72 11.12
N THR A 336 2.27 2.63 11.59
CA THR A 336 2.73 3.47 12.72
C THR A 336 2.40 4.93 12.47
N MET A 337 2.71 5.45 11.29
CA MET A 337 2.52 6.87 10.96
C MET A 337 1.06 7.28 10.81
N ILE A 338 0.21 6.42 10.24
CA ILE A 338 -1.23 6.68 10.13
C ILE A 338 -1.87 6.74 11.52
N VAL A 339 -1.60 5.70 12.34
CA VAL A 339 -2.20 5.53 13.66
C VAL A 339 -1.75 6.63 14.60
N THR A 340 -0.45 6.97 14.60
CA THR A 340 0.12 8.03 15.44
C THR A 340 -0.05 9.44 14.89
N HIS A 341 -0.76 9.57 13.77
CA HIS A 341 -1.02 10.85 13.10
C HIS A 341 0.26 11.65 12.82
N TRP A 342 1.33 10.96 12.42
CA TRP A 342 2.64 11.55 12.16
C TRP A 342 3.31 12.24 13.36
N GLY A 343 2.97 11.81 14.59
CA GLY A 343 3.75 12.06 15.80
C GLY A 343 3.74 13.49 16.34
N LYS A 344 2.89 14.38 15.81
CA LYS A 344 2.81 15.80 16.24
C LYS A 344 1.35 16.29 16.31
N ALA A 345 0.54 15.72 17.19
CA ALA A 345 -0.75 16.30 17.57
C ALA A 345 -0.58 17.09 18.88
N GLY A 346 -1.25 18.24 19.00
CA GLY A 346 -1.35 19.00 20.25
C GLY A 346 -2.17 18.27 21.32
N GLU A 347 -2.11 18.75 22.55
CA GLU A 347 -2.48 18.05 23.80
C GLU A 347 -3.97 17.62 23.96
N ASP A 348 -4.89 17.96 23.05
CA ASP A 348 -6.32 17.69 23.22
C ASP A 348 -6.84 16.55 22.33
N ALA A 349 -6.56 15.30 22.70
CA ALA A 349 -6.98 14.12 21.94
C ALA A 349 -7.82 13.14 22.78
N ALA A 350 -9.10 13.48 23.00
CA ALA A 350 -10.04 12.42 23.38
C ALA A 350 -10.29 11.50 22.19
N TRP A 351 -10.65 12.03 21.01
CA TRP A 351 -10.98 11.22 19.82
C TRP A 351 -10.84 12.04 18.51
N THR A 352 -9.69 11.92 17.84
CA THR A 352 -9.28 12.33 16.46
C THR A 352 -9.58 13.74 15.93
N ILE A 353 -8.65 14.23 15.07
CA ILE A 353 -8.55 15.46 14.23
C ILE A 353 -8.49 16.82 14.95
N ASP A 354 -7.42 17.01 15.72
CA ASP A 354 -6.55 18.14 15.38
C ASP A 354 -5.29 17.56 14.73
N LYS A 355 -5.31 17.42 13.40
CA LYS A 355 -4.22 16.73 12.69
C LYS A 355 -3.15 17.74 12.33
N GLY A 356 -1.99 17.49 12.91
CA GLY A 356 -0.76 18.20 12.64
C GLY A 356 -0.54 18.46 11.15
N VAL A 357 0.00 19.65 10.89
CA VAL A 357 0.44 20.18 9.60
C VAL A 357 1.05 19.12 8.68
N ILE A 358 1.77 18.13 9.23
CA ILE A 358 2.39 17.03 8.48
C ILE A 358 1.37 16.16 7.73
N ALA A 359 0.32 15.67 8.39
CA ALA A 359 -0.63 14.75 7.75
C ALA A 359 -1.39 15.42 6.58
N ARG A 360 -1.67 16.73 6.70
CA ARG A 360 -2.21 17.55 5.61
C ARG A 360 -1.30 17.52 4.39
N TRP A 361 -0.02 17.85 4.59
CA TRP A 361 0.97 17.89 3.51
C TRP A 361 1.26 16.53 2.90
N VAL A 362 1.26 15.45 3.70
CA VAL A 362 1.40 14.09 3.18
C VAL A 362 0.31 13.78 2.16
N ASN A 363 -0.96 14.07 2.47
CA ASN A 363 -2.07 13.81 1.54
C ASN A 363 -1.95 14.65 0.25
N PHE A 364 -1.62 15.94 0.37
CA PHE A 364 -1.44 16.79 -0.81
C PHE A 364 -0.23 16.36 -1.65
N ALA A 365 0.90 16.06 -1.02
CA ALA A 365 2.09 15.57 -1.71
C ALA A 365 1.81 14.24 -2.43
N SER A 366 1.09 13.31 -1.78
CA SER A 366 0.63 12.07 -2.44
C SER A 366 -0.31 12.34 -3.62
N SER A 367 -1.17 13.36 -3.52
CA SER A 367 -2.07 13.74 -4.62
C SER A 367 -1.31 14.27 -5.84
N TRP A 368 -0.28 15.08 -5.61
CA TRP A 368 0.58 15.57 -6.68
C TRP A 368 1.49 14.49 -7.23
N ALA A 369 2.00 13.60 -6.37
CA ALA A 369 2.82 12.48 -6.78
C ALA A 369 2.05 11.55 -7.72
N ILE A 370 0.79 11.18 -7.41
CA ILE A 370 0.01 10.31 -8.31
C ILE A 370 -0.35 11.02 -9.63
N ILE A 371 -0.64 12.33 -9.60
CA ILE A 371 -0.86 13.14 -10.81
C ILE A 371 0.38 13.08 -11.70
N ILE A 372 1.57 13.32 -11.13
CA ILE A 372 2.84 13.32 -11.87
C ILE A 372 3.17 11.91 -12.39
N LEU A 373 3.01 10.87 -11.57
CA LEU A 373 3.26 9.49 -11.96
C LEU A 373 2.34 9.05 -13.10
N TYR A 374 1.06 9.41 -13.05
CA TYR A 374 0.12 9.09 -14.13
C TYR A 374 0.37 9.92 -15.39
N ALA A 375 0.68 11.21 -15.25
CA ALA A 375 1.12 12.03 -16.39
C ALA A 375 2.34 11.40 -17.06
N TRP A 376 3.31 10.95 -16.27
CA TRP A 376 4.51 10.28 -16.74
C TRP A 376 4.18 8.96 -17.45
N SER A 377 3.24 8.15 -16.93
CA SER A 377 2.86 6.89 -17.60
C SER A 377 2.23 7.13 -18.98
N LEU A 378 1.56 8.27 -19.20
CA LEU A 378 1.03 8.64 -20.51
C LEU A 378 2.11 9.16 -21.48
N VAL A 379 3.14 9.84 -20.96
CA VAL A 379 4.16 10.52 -21.77
C VAL A 379 5.39 9.63 -22.05
N ALA A 380 5.77 8.76 -21.12
CA ALA A 380 6.98 7.94 -21.21
C ALA A 380 7.09 7.10 -22.51
N PRO A 381 6.01 6.50 -23.04
CA PRO A 381 6.05 5.78 -24.32
C PRO A 381 6.54 6.61 -25.52
N TYR A 382 6.30 7.92 -25.50
CA TYR A 382 6.74 8.81 -26.58
C TYR A 382 8.19 9.25 -26.48
N ILE A 383 8.69 9.39 -25.25
CA ILE A 383 10.07 9.80 -24.98
C ILE A 383 11.02 8.61 -25.19
N PHE A 384 10.64 7.42 -24.74
CA PHE A 384 11.50 6.23 -24.79
C PHE A 384 10.96 5.18 -25.79
N LYS A 385 10.89 5.54 -27.07
CA LYS A 385 10.33 4.67 -28.14
C LYS A 385 10.98 3.28 -28.28
N ASN A 386 12.17 3.08 -27.73
CA ASN A 386 12.93 1.82 -27.80
C ASN A 386 12.71 0.90 -26.57
N ARG A 387 11.82 1.27 -25.64
CA ARG A 387 11.48 0.44 -24.48
C ARG A 387 10.10 -0.16 -24.72
N ASN A 388 9.96 -1.48 -24.57
CA ASN A 388 8.64 -2.12 -24.56
C ASN A 388 7.90 -1.68 -23.28
N PHE A 389 6.70 -1.13 -23.45
CA PHE A 389 5.82 -0.66 -22.37
C PHE A 389 4.63 -1.60 -22.13
N ASP A 390 4.74 -2.84 -22.63
CA ASP A 390 3.73 -3.89 -22.52
C ASP A 390 3.63 -4.49 -21.11
#